data_AF-A0AA39UA94-F1
#
_entry.id   AF-A0AA39UA94-F1
#
_cell.length_a   1.000
_cell.length_b   1.000
_cell.length_c   1.000
_cell.angle_alpha   90.00
_cell.angle_beta   90.00
_cell.angle_gamma   90.00
#
_symmetry.space_group_name_H-M   'P 1'
#
loop_
_entity.id
_entity.type
_entity.pdbx_description
1 polymer ?
#
loop_
_entity_poly.entity_id
_entity_poly.type
_entity_poly.pdbx_seq_one_letter_code
_entity_poly.pdbx_strand_id
1 'polypeptide(L)'
;MHSRFMSECTYPTSTCAVKRKNLNRDQRKEFLDNDEWVADTDLHSVVCKGCERNVALDGRNGHYYLNFWVKHRSRCPTVYVTWLQKKGMVPDADKEWFRKHNHIIEQA
;
A
#
# COMPACT_ATOMS: atom_id res chain seq x y z
N MET A 1 12.33 -3.80 -10.48
CA MET A 1 11.32 -2.88 -11.07
C MET A 1 10.39 -2.24 -10.03
N HIS A 2 10.44 -2.74 -8.81
CA HIS A 2 9.64 -2.31 -7.67
C HIS A 2 9.81 -0.83 -7.25
N SER A 3 10.98 -0.20 -7.48
CA SER A 3 11.16 1.25 -7.24
C SER A 3 10.24 2.11 -8.12
N ARG A 4 9.93 1.68 -9.34
CA ARG A 4 9.05 2.42 -10.27
C ARG A 4 7.58 2.35 -9.83
N PHE A 5 7.18 1.17 -9.34
CA PHE A 5 5.89 0.98 -8.67
C PHE A 5 5.74 1.88 -7.43
N MET A 6 6.81 2.05 -6.63
CA MET A 6 6.82 2.98 -5.48
C MET A 6 6.83 4.47 -5.89
N SER A 7 7.47 4.83 -7.00
CA SER A 7 7.55 6.23 -7.46
C SER A 7 6.30 6.74 -8.16
N GLU A 8 5.56 5.88 -8.87
CA GLU A 8 4.30 6.29 -9.53
C GLU A 8 3.16 6.51 -8.54
N CYS A 9 3.29 5.96 -7.34
CA CYS A 9 2.28 6.05 -6.31
C CYS A 9 2.76 7.08 -5.29
N THR A 10 2.34 8.33 -5.48
CA THR A 10 2.74 9.53 -4.71
C THR A 10 2.40 9.43 -3.21
N TYR A 11 3.06 8.57 -2.45
CA TYR A 11 2.77 8.42 -1.02
C TYR A 11 3.48 9.46 -0.16
N PRO A 12 2.80 10.02 0.86
CA PRO A 12 3.45 10.69 1.97
C PRO A 12 4.09 9.64 2.89
N THR A 13 5.21 9.05 2.46
CA THR A 13 6.04 8.22 3.33
C THR A 13 7.02 9.09 4.12
N SER A 14 7.51 8.59 5.27
CA SER A 14 8.56 9.28 6.03
C SER A 14 9.87 9.51 5.25
N THR A 15 10.05 8.87 4.10
CA THR A 15 11.25 8.95 3.27
C THR A 15 11.16 9.95 2.11
N CYS A 16 9.98 10.46 1.76
CA CYS A 16 9.88 11.57 0.81
C CYS A 16 9.86 12.90 1.59
N ALA A 17 10.79 13.80 1.28
CA ALA A 17 10.93 15.12 1.91
C ALA A 17 9.76 16.09 1.58
N VAL A 18 8.56 15.58 1.28
CA VAL A 18 7.34 16.37 1.31
C VAL A 18 7.08 16.63 2.78
N LYS A 19 7.40 17.87 3.19
CA LYS A 19 7.26 18.40 4.56
C LYS A 19 6.16 17.65 5.31
N ARG A 20 6.46 17.13 6.50
CA ARG A 20 5.49 16.62 7.49
C ARG A 20 4.50 17.73 7.91
N LYS A 21 3.75 18.30 6.98
CA LYS A 21 2.49 18.94 7.31
C LYS A 21 1.65 17.78 7.81
N ASN A 22 1.31 17.80 9.09
CA ASN A 22 0.37 16.86 9.69
C ASN A 22 -0.84 16.74 8.75
N LEU A 23 -0.87 15.69 7.91
CA LEU A 23 -2.04 15.38 7.13
C LEU A 23 -3.14 15.15 8.14
N ASN A 24 -4.16 16.00 8.08
CA ASN A 24 -5.34 15.92 8.92
C ASN A 24 -6.13 14.65 8.57
N ARG A 25 -7.06 14.28 9.44
CA ARG A 25 -7.85 13.05 9.33
C ARG A 25 -8.51 12.92 7.96
N ASP A 26 -9.11 14.01 7.48
CA ASP A 26 -9.84 14.06 6.21
C ASP A 26 -8.90 13.90 5.02
N GLN A 27 -7.75 14.55 5.01
CA GLN A 27 -6.74 14.38 3.97
C GLN A 27 -6.18 12.95 3.92
N ARG A 28 -6.05 12.27 5.07
CA ARG A 28 -5.65 10.86 5.09
C ARG A 28 -6.75 9.94 4.55
N LYS A 29 -8.01 10.22 4.90
CA LYS A 29 -9.16 9.47 4.38
C LYS A 29 -9.27 9.64 2.87
N GLU A 30 -9.21 10.88 2.39
CA GLU A 30 -9.20 11.21 0.97
C GLU A 30 -8.06 10.48 0.24
N PHE A 31 -6.89 10.36 0.87
CA PHE A 31 -5.78 9.61 0.29
C PHE A 31 -6.09 8.11 0.12
N LEU A 32 -6.75 7.47 1.10
CA LEU A 32 -7.17 6.06 0.98
C LEU A 32 -8.27 5.89 -0.06
N ASP A 33 -9.21 6.83 -0.12
CA ASP A 33 -10.31 6.82 -1.10
C ASP A 33 -9.81 6.99 -2.54
N ASN A 34 -8.78 7.83 -2.74
CA ASN A 34 -8.14 8.03 -4.04
C ASN A 34 -7.20 6.86 -4.46
N ASP A 35 -6.85 5.95 -3.56
CA ASP A 35 -5.91 4.86 -3.86
C ASP A 35 -6.65 3.72 -4.58
N GLU A 36 -6.31 3.47 -5.85
CA GLU A 36 -6.98 2.44 -6.68
C GLU A 36 -6.89 1.00 -6.13
N TRP A 37 -5.98 0.77 -5.18
CA TRP A 37 -5.74 -0.55 -4.58
C TRP A 37 -6.50 -0.75 -3.29
N VAL A 38 -7.23 0.27 -2.84
CA VAL A 38 -8.14 0.17 -1.72
C VAL A 38 -9.48 -0.30 -2.25
N ALA A 39 -9.97 -1.41 -1.69
CA ALA A 39 -11.30 -1.93 -1.99
C ALA A 39 -12.36 -1.30 -1.07
N ASP A 40 -12.04 -1.19 0.23
CA ASP A 40 -12.92 -0.62 1.24
C ASP A 40 -12.09 0.09 2.32
N THR A 41 -12.60 1.20 2.87
CA THR A 41 -11.92 1.96 3.93
C THR A 41 -12.76 2.04 5.18
N ASP A 42 -12.19 1.58 6.28
CA ASP A 42 -12.73 1.76 7.62
C ASP A 42 -11.85 2.74 8.44
N LEU A 43 -12.34 3.15 9.61
CA LEU A 43 -11.65 4.06 10.53
C LEU A 43 -10.26 3.57 10.93
N HIS A 44 -10.13 2.27 11.16
CA HIS A 44 -8.89 1.62 11.64
C HIS A 44 -8.44 0.46 10.77
N SER A 45 -9.07 0.23 9.63
CA SER A 45 -8.67 -0.83 8.71
C SER A 45 -8.97 -0.47 7.27
N VAL A 46 -8.30 -1.14 6.35
CA VAL A 46 -8.49 -0.94 4.92
C VAL A 46 -8.42 -2.28 4.21
N VAL A 47 -9.34 -2.55 3.32
CA VAL A 47 -9.35 -3.79 2.52
C VAL A 47 -8.48 -3.57 1.30
N CYS A 48 -7.45 -4.41 1.14
CA CYS A 48 -6.60 -4.39 -0.03
C CYS A 48 -7.31 -5.05 -1.22
N LYS A 49 -7.48 -4.35 -2.33
CA LYS A 49 -8.06 -4.90 -3.57
C LYS A 49 -7.18 -5.98 -4.22
N GLY A 50 -5.88 -5.96 -3.96
CA GLY A 50 -4.95 -6.94 -4.51
C GLY A 50 -5.08 -8.29 -3.81
N CYS A 51 -4.98 -8.32 -2.48
CA CYS A 51 -5.01 -9.57 -1.73
C CYS A 51 -6.32 -9.83 -0.97
N GLU A 52 -7.30 -8.94 -1.12
CA GLU A 52 -8.64 -9.00 -0.51
C GLU A 52 -8.63 -9.13 1.02
N ARG A 53 -7.55 -8.70 1.67
CA ARG A 53 -7.38 -8.79 3.12
C ARG A 53 -7.59 -7.45 3.79
N ASN A 54 -8.09 -7.54 5.02
CA ASN A 54 -8.26 -6.40 5.91
C ASN A 54 -6.92 -6.05 6.56
N VAL A 55 -6.37 -4.90 6.20
CA VAL A 55 -5.12 -4.37 6.73
C VAL A 55 -5.44 -3.41 7.86
N ALA A 56 -5.03 -3.72 9.08
CA ALA A 56 -5.19 -2.81 10.21
C ALA A 56 -4.30 -1.56 10.04
N LEU A 57 -4.91 -0.39 10.20
CA LEU A 57 -4.24 0.90 10.27
C LEU A 57 -3.75 1.18 11.69
N ASP A 58 -2.84 2.15 11.84
CA ASP A 58 -2.29 2.48 13.17
C ASP A 58 -3.31 3.32 13.93
N GLY A 59 -3.96 2.71 14.93
CA GLY A 59 -4.91 3.42 15.79
C GLY A 59 -4.26 4.22 16.93
N ARG A 60 -2.92 4.18 17.09
CA ARG A 60 -2.23 4.81 18.24
C ARG A 60 -2.18 6.33 18.11
N ASN A 61 -2.09 6.83 16.88
CA ASN A 61 -1.98 8.26 16.56
C ASN A 61 -3.25 8.84 15.91
N GLY A 62 -4.38 8.15 16.00
CA GLY A 62 -5.69 8.57 15.49
C GLY A 62 -6.20 7.73 14.31
N HIS A 63 -7.21 8.25 13.61
CA HIS A 63 -7.91 7.54 12.54
C HIS A 63 -7.20 7.71 11.18
N TYR A 64 -7.35 6.72 10.31
CA TYR A 64 -6.82 6.71 8.92
C TYR A 64 -5.29 6.85 8.80
N TYR A 65 -4.50 6.36 9.77
CA TYR A 65 -3.05 6.48 9.67
C TYR A 65 -2.47 5.53 8.60
N LEU A 66 -1.88 6.11 7.54
CA LEU A 66 -1.51 5.41 6.31
C LEU A 66 -0.28 4.50 6.42
N ASN A 67 0.50 4.59 7.51
CA ASN A 67 1.82 3.96 7.57
C ASN A 67 1.78 2.43 7.41
N PHE A 68 0.80 1.74 8.01
CA PHE A 68 0.65 0.30 7.82
C PHE A 68 0.09 -0.05 6.44
N TRP A 69 -0.85 0.73 5.93
CA TRP A 69 -1.35 0.57 4.56
C TRP A 69 -0.22 0.66 3.53
N VAL A 70 0.60 1.70 3.62
CA VAL A 70 1.70 1.91 2.67
C VAL A 70 2.72 0.76 2.78
N LYS A 71 3.10 0.36 4.00
CA LYS A 71 3.98 -0.81 4.20
C LYS A 71 3.41 -2.09 3.59
N HIS A 72 2.10 -2.33 3.78
CA HIS A 72 1.42 -3.47 3.20
C HIS A 72 1.46 -3.40 1.68
N ARG A 73 1.00 -2.30 1.08
CA ARG A 73 0.96 -2.11 -0.38
C ARG A 73 2.34 -2.23 -1.02
N SER A 74 3.38 -1.68 -0.39
CA SER A 74 4.78 -1.82 -0.81
C SER A 74 5.32 -3.23 -0.74
N ARG A 75 4.62 -4.16 -0.09
CA ARG A 75 5.08 -5.53 0.09
C ARG A 75 4.06 -6.55 -0.37
N CYS A 76 2.90 -6.10 -0.84
CA CYS A 76 1.80 -6.95 -1.23
C CYS A 76 2.10 -7.50 -2.62
N PRO A 77 2.38 -8.81 -2.75
CA PRO A 77 2.76 -9.38 -4.03
C PRO A 77 1.62 -9.33 -5.04
N THR A 78 0.36 -9.50 -4.60
CA THR A 78 -0.77 -9.46 -5.53
C THR A 78 -0.97 -8.08 -6.14
N VAL A 79 -0.87 -7.02 -5.33
CA VAL A 79 -0.88 -5.63 -5.84
C VAL A 79 0.22 -5.43 -6.88
N TYR A 80 1.44 -5.91 -6.58
CA TYR A 80 2.56 -5.76 -7.48
C TYR A 80 2.37 -6.55 -8.79
N VAL A 81 1.86 -7.79 -8.73
CA VAL A 81 1.53 -8.60 -9.92
C VAL A 81 0.46 -7.92 -10.77
N THR A 82 -0.62 -7.44 -10.17
CA THR A 82 -1.69 -6.77 -10.92
C THR A 82 -1.17 -5.47 -11.57
N TRP A 83 -0.31 -4.72 -10.89
CA TRP A 83 0.33 -3.54 -11.48
C TRP A 83 1.23 -3.91 -12.67
N LEU A 84 2.04 -4.97 -12.53
CA LEU A 84 2.89 -5.48 -13.62
C LEU A 84 2.06 -5.92 -14.83
N GLN A 85 0.98 -6.67 -14.60
CA GLN A 85 0.05 -7.10 -15.64
C GLN A 85 -0.55 -5.90 -16.40
N LYS A 86 -1.02 -4.85 -15.68
CA LYS A 86 -1.53 -3.63 -16.30
C LYS A 86 -0.48 -2.91 -17.18
N LYS A 87 0.80 -2.99 -16.81
CA LYS A 87 1.91 -2.40 -17.57
C LYS A 87 2.45 -3.32 -18.68
N GLY A 88 1.86 -4.51 -18.86
CA GLY A 88 2.34 -5.52 -19.83
C GLY A 88 3.68 -6.16 -19.45
N MET A 89 4.04 -6.13 -18.16
CA MET A 89 5.29 -6.69 -17.65
C MET A 89 5.05 -8.05 -16.98
N VAL A 90 6.01 -8.97 -17.13
CA VAL A 90 5.93 -10.31 -16.52
C VAL A 90 6.54 -10.31 -15.10
N PRO A 91 5.88 -10.96 -14.11
CA PRO A 91 6.38 -11.09 -12.74
C PRO A 91 7.64 -11.95 -12.62
N ASP A 92 8.00 -12.68 -13.66
CA ASP A 92 9.19 -13.55 -13.72
C ASP A 92 10.52 -12.78 -13.50
N ALA A 93 10.54 -11.48 -13.78
CA ALA A 93 11.73 -10.63 -13.64
C ALA A 93 12.15 -10.31 -12.18
N ASP A 94 11.27 -10.52 -11.19
CA ASP A 94 11.49 -10.11 -9.80
C ASP A 94 11.20 -11.27 -8.80
N LYS A 95 11.53 -12.52 -9.18
CA LYS A 95 11.28 -13.75 -8.37
C LYS A 95 11.79 -13.69 -6.94
N GLU A 96 12.97 -13.11 -6.71
CA GLU A 96 13.55 -12.99 -5.38
C GLU A 96 12.75 -12.05 -4.48
N TRP A 97 12.15 -10.99 -5.06
CA TRP A 97 11.28 -10.10 -4.32
C TRP A 97 10.02 -10.82 -3.87
N PHE A 98 9.39 -11.58 -4.77
CA PHE A 98 8.21 -12.39 -4.45
C PHE A 98 8.53 -13.41 -3.35
N ARG A 99 9.65 -14.14 -3.44
CA ARG A 99 10.07 -15.09 -2.40
C ARG A 99 10.18 -14.42 -1.02
N LYS A 100 10.72 -13.20 -0.95
CA LYS A 100 10.89 -12.47 0.32
C LYS A 100 9.59 -11.89 0.87
N HIS A 101 8.57 -11.65 0.05
CA HIS A 101 7.35 -10.95 0.47
C HIS A 101 6.08 -11.80 0.37
N ASN A 102 6.18 -13.06 -0.07
CA ASN A 102 5.01 -13.97 -0.15
C ASN A 102 4.41 -14.26 1.23
N HIS A 103 5.24 -14.33 2.28
CA HIS A 103 4.78 -14.54 3.66
C HIS A 103 3.89 -13.40 4.20
N ILE A 104 3.89 -12.24 3.53
CA ILE A 104 3.03 -11.10 3.91
C ILE A 104 1.58 -11.38 3.49
N ILE A 105 1.33 -12.40 2.67
CA ILE A 105 0.00 -12.96 2.46
C ILE A 105 -0.51 -13.79 3.66
N GLU A 106 0.40 -14.28 4.50
CA GLU A 106 0.07 -15.29 5.53
C GLU A 106 0.03 -14.77 6.97
N GLN A 107 0.55 -13.55 7.23
CA GLN A 107 0.49 -12.93 8.56
C GLN A 107 -0.83 -12.14 8.71
N ALA A 108 -1.91 -12.84 9.03
CA ALA A 108 -3.21 -12.30 9.47
C ALA A 108 -3.42 -12.63 10.95
#